data_AF-A0AAN9GLE1-F1
#
_entry.id   AF-A0AAN9GLE1-F1
#
_cell.length_a   1.000
_cell.length_b   1.000
_cell.length_c   1.000
_cell.angle_alpha   90.00
_cell.angle_beta   90.00
_cell.angle_gamma   90.00
#
_symmetry.space_group_name_H-M   'P 1'
#
loop_
_entity.id
_entity.type
_entity.pdbx_description
1 polymer ?
#
loop_
_entity_poly.entity_id
_entity_poly.type
_entity_poly.pdbx_seq_one_letter_code
_entity_poly.pdbx_strand_id
1 'polypeptide(L)'
;MMWIFAHALLFPFLLLVPGGVDALSWVPPGPVEEVRKYDLCEGQNLSVPWNLTTDPLENIVSIKWTWKSGATSEERELASLLPGDSVNATDSRVGHVGSAGITINNVSASDTGDIEVKVTLQNQSSQLVVTHVARLLVMVGPDLENEKLTLEVDYTPYQTKTGVSYATLRCGRFRHRGVPTVHPMIETPDGQSVSIAAHNDHEYIYPLDPDSTTVGRYRCQLPAKNVCQDADLRSNVVDVKANDIRLNKLEHLLSQLQQEHDHDKQTLQNTLKQTKQEQDQTKQTLQNTQQGLKQTKQELKQTKQEQDQTKQTLQNTQQGLKQTKQELKQAKQEQDQTKQTLQNTQQGLKQTKQELNQAKQEQDQTKQTLQNTQQGLKQTKQELNQAKQEQDQTKQTLQNTQQGLKQTKQELNQAKQEQDQTKQELEQTKKTLEGVKRDVQRKYLASVSSERHSVMLRVVSGLPVI
;
A
#
# COMPACT_ATOMS: atom_id res chain seq x y z
N MET A 1 12.29 89.57 -104.28
CA MET A 1 12.17 88.34 -105.12
C MET A 1 10.75 87.81 -104.88
N MET A 2 9.88 87.82 -105.90
CA MET A 2 9.67 86.75 -106.90
C MET A 2 8.92 85.53 -106.32
N TRP A 3 7.83 85.02 -106.91
CA TRP A 3 6.92 85.52 -107.99
C TRP A 3 5.59 84.71 -107.90
N ILE A 4 4.41 85.24 -108.27
CA ILE A 4 3.66 84.94 -109.53
C ILE A 4 3.61 83.43 -109.89
N PHE A 5 2.46 82.76 -110.12
CA PHE A 5 1.09 83.20 -110.50
C PHE A 5 0.01 82.63 -109.50
N ALA A 6 -1.30 82.37 -109.72
CA ALA A 6 -2.20 82.27 -110.88
C ALA A 6 -3.67 82.71 -110.54
N HIS A 7 -4.71 82.05 -111.09
CA HIS A 7 -6.15 82.21 -110.79
C HIS A 7 -6.89 80.85 -110.84
N ALA A 8 -8.02 80.72 -110.11
CA ALA A 8 -9.31 80.26 -110.65
C ALA A 8 -10.47 80.57 -109.67
N LEU A 9 -11.65 80.93 -110.18
CA LEU A 9 -12.86 81.21 -109.40
C LEU A 9 -13.81 79.99 -109.42
N LEU A 10 -14.46 79.68 -108.29
CA LEU A 10 -15.80 79.08 -108.26
C LEU A 10 -16.50 79.30 -106.91
N PHE A 11 -17.60 80.05 -106.94
CA PHE A 11 -18.68 80.16 -105.95
C PHE A 11 -19.99 79.90 -106.74
N PRO A 12 -21.18 79.70 -106.13
CA PRO A 12 -21.48 79.59 -104.70
C PRO A 12 -22.33 78.35 -104.32
N PHE A 13 -22.49 78.07 -103.03
CA PHE A 13 -23.80 78.19 -102.36
C PHE A 13 -23.63 78.04 -100.83
N LEU A 14 -24.06 79.06 -100.07
CA LEU A 14 -24.18 78.92 -98.62
C LEU A 14 -25.57 78.35 -98.33
N LEU A 15 -25.65 77.03 -98.13
CA LEU A 15 -26.87 76.43 -97.61
C LEU A 15 -27.05 76.86 -96.16
N LEU A 16 -28.05 77.71 -95.91
CA LEU A 16 -28.57 77.94 -94.57
C LEU A 16 -29.05 76.61 -94.02
N VAL A 17 -28.34 76.07 -93.03
CA VAL A 17 -28.92 75.07 -92.13
C VAL A 17 -29.99 75.81 -91.33
N PRO A 18 -31.28 75.43 -91.38
CA PRO A 18 -32.30 76.07 -90.56
C PRO A 18 -31.94 75.85 -89.09
N GLY A 19 -32.06 76.90 -88.29
CA GLY A 19 -31.81 76.82 -86.85
C GLY A 19 -32.69 75.75 -86.21
N GLY A 20 -32.09 74.95 -85.32
CA GLY A 20 -32.87 74.10 -84.42
C GLY A 20 -33.77 74.98 -83.54
N VAL A 21 -34.94 74.47 -83.20
CA VAL A 21 -35.91 75.16 -82.33
C VAL A 21 -35.27 75.59 -81.01
N ASP A 22 -35.34 76.89 -80.70
CA ASP A 22 -34.93 77.45 -79.41
C ASP A 22 -35.95 77.08 -78.33
N ALA A 23 -35.80 75.87 -77.76
CA ALA A 23 -36.65 75.35 -76.71
C ALA A 23 -36.37 75.99 -75.33
N LEU A 24 -37.37 75.92 -74.44
CA LEU A 24 -37.37 76.28 -73.01
C LEU A 24 -36.03 76.78 -72.43
N SER A 25 -35.90 78.09 -72.27
CA SER A 25 -34.72 78.71 -71.66
C SER A 25 -34.89 78.90 -70.15
N TRP A 26 -33.81 78.65 -69.39
CA TRP A 26 -33.77 78.81 -67.93
C TRP A 26 -32.81 79.91 -67.50
N VAL A 27 -33.20 80.65 -66.45
CA VAL A 27 -32.41 81.73 -65.84
C VAL A 27 -32.12 81.39 -64.38
N PRO A 28 -30.85 81.54 -63.91
CA PRO A 28 -29.65 81.86 -64.69
C PRO A 28 -29.25 80.72 -65.65
N PRO A 29 -28.80 81.02 -66.88
CA PRO A 29 -28.42 80.00 -67.85
C PRO A 29 -27.15 79.24 -67.41
N GLY A 30 -27.13 77.94 -67.67
CA GLY A 30 -26.00 77.05 -67.40
C GLY A 30 -26.29 75.66 -67.99
N PRO A 31 -25.26 74.81 -68.18
CA PRO A 31 -25.45 73.44 -68.67
C PRO A 31 -26.29 72.62 -67.68
N VAL A 32 -27.09 71.69 -68.20
CA VAL A 32 -27.95 70.80 -67.39
C VAL A 32 -27.15 69.95 -66.38
N GLU A 33 -25.85 69.80 -66.62
CA GLU A 33 -24.91 69.01 -65.81
C GLU A 33 -24.38 69.74 -64.55
N GLU A 34 -24.47 71.07 -64.45
CA GLU A 34 -23.99 71.82 -63.28
C GLU A 34 -25.05 71.91 -62.17
N VAL A 35 -25.09 70.89 -61.32
CA VAL A 35 -25.91 70.86 -60.10
C VAL A 35 -25.46 71.96 -59.14
N ARG A 36 -26.32 72.97 -58.95
CA ARG A 36 -26.09 74.07 -57.98
C ARG A 36 -26.08 73.51 -56.56
N LYS A 37 -25.19 74.02 -55.72
CA LYS A 37 -25.07 73.63 -54.31
C LYS A 37 -25.50 74.77 -53.40
N TYR A 38 -26.31 74.46 -52.40
CA TYR A 38 -26.73 75.34 -51.34
C TYR A 38 -26.30 74.72 -50.02
N ASP A 39 -25.25 75.27 -49.41
CA ASP A 39 -24.81 74.90 -48.06
C ASP A 39 -25.50 75.86 -47.09
N LEU A 40 -26.52 75.38 -46.36
CA LEU A 40 -27.33 76.18 -45.43
C LEU A 40 -27.27 75.61 -44.01
N CYS A 41 -27.58 76.45 -43.03
CA CYS A 41 -27.70 76.02 -41.64
C CYS A 41 -29.15 75.65 -41.29
N GLU A 42 -29.31 74.70 -40.37
CA GLU A 42 -30.61 74.37 -39.79
C GLU A 42 -31.33 75.62 -39.24
N GLY A 43 -32.60 75.78 -39.60
CA GLY A 43 -33.41 76.96 -39.31
C GLY A 43 -33.34 78.09 -40.36
N GLN A 44 -32.43 78.03 -41.34
CA GLN A 44 -32.41 79.01 -42.44
C GLN A 44 -33.50 78.73 -43.49
N ASN A 45 -33.71 79.67 -44.41
CA ASN A 45 -34.65 79.54 -45.52
C ASN A 45 -33.89 79.30 -46.83
N LEU A 46 -34.21 78.21 -47.54
CA LEU A 46 -33.75 78.00 -48.91
C LEU A 46 -34.62 78.82 -49.88
N SER A 47 -33.97 79.41 -50.89
CA SER A 47 -34.63 79.88 -52.11
C SER A 47 -33.83 79.42 -53.32
N VAL A 48 -34.46 78.65 -54.20
CA VAL A 48 -33.93 78.21 -55.50
C VAL A 48 -34.67 78.98 -56.59
N PRO A 49 -34.13 80.13 -57.07
CA PRO A 49 -34.85 81.05 -57.94
C PRO A 49 -34.78 80.61 -59.42
N TRP A 50 -35.21 79.38 -59.71
CA TRP A 50 -35.34 78.90 -61.08
C TRP A 50 -36.43 79.69 -61.82
N ASN A 51 -36.10 80.31 -62.94
CA ASN A 51 -37.08 80.89 -63.84
C ASN A 51 -36.99 80.22 -65.21
N LEU A 52 -38.14 79.81 -65.75
CA LEU A 52 -38.30 79.33 -67.11
C LEU A 52 -38.90 80.41 -68.02
N THR A 53 -38.64 80.28 -69.33
CA THR A 53 -39.29 81.03 -70.42
C THR A 53 -39.61 80.07 -71.56
N THR A 54 -40.89 79.94 -71.93
CA THR A 54 -41.40 79.07 -73.01
C THR A 54 -41.52 79.80 -74.34
N ASP A 55 -41.46 79.06 -75.46
CA ASP A 55 -41.89 79.58 -76.77
C ASP A 55 -43.43 79.78 -76.80
N PRO A 56 -43.99 80.75 -77.58
CA PRO A 56 -45.44 80.94 -77.71
C PRO A 56 -46.25 79.74 -78.22
N LEU A 57 -45.62 78.71 -78.78
CA LEU A 57 -46.26 77.45 -79.21
C LEU A 57 -46.16 76.33 -78.16
N GLU A 58 -45.38 76.51 -77.09
CA GLU A 58 -45.22 75.55 -76.01
C GLU A 58 -46.19 75.83 -74.85
N ASN A 59 -46.97 74.82 -74.48
CA ASN A 59 -47.89 74.92 -73.34
C ASN A 59 -47.34 74.13 -72.15
N ILE A 60 -47.26 74.75 -70.98
CA ILE A 60 -46.89 74.05 -69.74
C ILE A 60 -48.04 73.10 -69.36
N VAL A 61 -47.73 71.81 -69.25
CA VAL A 61 -48.65 70.75 -68.83
C VAL A 61 -48.59 70.56 -67.32
N SER A 62 -47.39 70.61 -66.75
CA SER A 62 -47.17 70.59 -65.31
C SER A 62 -45.77 71.07 -64.95
N ILE A 63 -45.63 71.59 -63.72
CA ILE A 63 -44.35 71.67 -63.03
C ILE A 63 -44.48 70.80 -61.78
N LYS A 64 -43.50 69.92 -61.54
CA LYS A 64 -43.44 69.10 -60.33
C LYS A 64 -42.06 69.26 -59.69
N TRP A 65 -42.04 69.52 -58.39
CA TRP A 65 -40.83 69.57 -57.59
C TRP A 65 -40.75 68.30 -56.74
N THR A 66 -39.66 67.54 -56.83
CA THR A 66 -39.39 66.43 -55.92
C THR A 66 -38.09 66.67 -55.15
N TRP A 67 -37.98 66.05 -53.99
CA TRP A 67 -36.75 65.94 -53.22
C TRP A 67 -36.34 64.48 -53.19
N LYS A 68 -35.05 64.24 -53.39
CA LYS A 68 -34.41 62.93 -53.32
C LYS A 68 -33.34 62.97 -52.24
N SER A 69 -33.41 62.04 -51.30
CA SER A 69 -32.41 61.93 -50.24
C SER A 69 -31.02 61.68 -50.82
N GLY A 70 -30.01 62.34 -50.27
CA GLY A 70 -28.60 62.08 -50.61
C GLY A 70 -28.04 60.80 -49.99
N ALA A 71 -28.79 60.13 -49.09
CA ALA A 71 -28.32 59.00 -48.28
C ALA A 71 -29.24 57.77 -48.31
N THR A 72 -30.49 57.91 -48.77
CA THR A 72 -31.49 56.83 -48.86
C THR A 72 -32.17 56.87 -50.24
N SER A 73 -32.82 55.78 -50.65
CA SER A 73 -33.63 55.75 -51.88
C SER A 73 -35.01 56.40 -51.70
N GLU A 74 -35.08 57.47 -50.91
CA GLU A 74 -36.31 58.16 -50.55
C GLU A 74 -36.55 59.34 -51.49
N GLU A 75 -37.72 59.38 -52.11
CA GLU A 75 -38.18 60.49 -52.94
C GLU A 75 -39.55 60.97 -52.45
N ARG A 76 -39.70 62.28 -52.23
CA ARG A 76 -40.97 62.93 -51.87
C ARG A 76 -41.29 64.04 -52.87
N GLU A 77 -42.56 64.18 -53.24
CA GLU A 77 -43.03 65.38 -53.92
C GLU A 77 -43.06 66.54 -52.92
N LEU A 78 -42.46 67.68 -53.28
CA LEU A 78 -42.49 68.92 -52.48
C LEU A 78 -43.67 69.82 -52.88
N ALA A 79 -43.95 69.87 -54.19
CA ALA A 79 -45.06 70.61 -54.75
C ALA A 79 -45.37 70.13 -56.18
N SER A 80 -46.57 70.46 -56.65
CA SER A 80 -46.92 70.43 -58.07
C SER A 80 -47.78 71.63 -58.47
N LEU A 81 -47.71 71.98 -59.76
CA LEU A 81 -48.49 73.03 -60.40
C LEU A 81 -49.08 72.46 -61.70
N LEU A 82 -50.40 72.61 -61.85
CA LEU A 82 -51.16 72.26 -63.04
C LEU A 82 -51.70 73.54 -63.74
N PRO A 83 -52.12 73.47 -65.01
CA PRO A 83 -52.39 74.66 -65.80
C PRO A 83 -53.68 75.36 -65.36
N GLY A 84 -53.55 76.55 -64.78
CA GLY A 84 -54.66 77.34 -64.24
C GLY A 84 -54.90 77.17 -62.73
N ASP A 85 -54.22 76.21 -62.08
CA ASP A 85 -54.27 76.02 -60.63
C ASP A 85 -53.27 76.92 -59.89
N SER A 86 -53.40 76.98 -58.56
CA SER A 86 -52.35 77.48 -57.67
C SER A 86 -51.36 76.35 -57.34
N VAL A 87 -50.13 76.69 -56.95
CA VAL A 87 -49.11 75.69 -56.57
C VAL A 87 -49.57 74.91 -55.34
N ASN A 88 -49.70 73.60 -55.50
CA ASN A 88 -50.09 72.66 -54.46
C ASN A 88 -48.83 72.13 -53.76
N ALA A 89 -48.46 72.75 -52.63
CA ALA A 89 -47.34 72.32 -51.80
C ALA A 89 -47.74 71.16 -50.86
N THR A 90 -46.87 70.17 -50.70
CA THR A 90 -47.09 69.00 -49.83
C THR A 90 -46.65 69.22 -48.39
N ASP A 91 -45.72 70.15 -48.17
CA ASP A 91 -45.23 70.61 -46.87
C ASP A 91 -45.54 72.11 -46.73
N SER A 92 -46.15 72.51 -45.61
CA SER A 92 -46.43 73.90 -45.23
C SER A 92 -45.23 74.86 -45.28
N ARG A 93 -44.00 74.33 -45.23
CA ARG A 93 -42.75 75.11 -45.34
C ARG A 93 -42.39 75.48 -46.78
N VAL A 94 -42.94 74.78 -47.76
CA VAL A 94 -42.65 74.94 -49.19
C VAL A 94 -43.49 76.08 -49.78
N GLY A 95 -42.81 77.05 -50.39
CA GLY A 95 -43.43 78.14 -51.13
C GLY A 95 -42.88 78.26 -52.55
N HIS A 96 -43.64 78.84 -53.47
CA HIS A 96 -43.23 79.09 -54.87
C HIS A 96 -42.61 80.49 -55.04
N VAL A 97 -41.68 80.62 -55.99
CA VAL A 97 -41.05 81.91 -56.34
C VAL A 97 -40.71 81.99 -57.83
N GLY A 98 -40.94 83.14 -58.47
CA GLY A 98 -40.69 83.30 -59.91
C GLY A 98 -41.65 82.49 -60.76
N SER A 99 -41.19 81.92 -61.88
CA SER A 99 -42.01 81.02 -62.71
C SER A 99 -41.89 79.54 -62.32
N ALA A 100 -40.69 79.07 -61.93
CA ALA A 100 -40.43 77.65 -61.61
C ALA A 100 -39.61 77.43 -60.33
N GLY A 101 -39.40 78.49 -59.54
CA GLY A 101 -38.57 78.46 -58.35
C GLY A 101 -39.31 77.97 -57.12
N ILE A 102 -38.54 77.48 -56.16
CA ILE A 102 -39.05 76.90 -54.91
C ILE A 102 -38.29 77.49 -53.73
N THR A 103 -39.02 77.68 -52.63
CA THR A 103 -38.50 78.10 -51.32
C THR A 103 -38.85 77.03 -50.30
N ILE A 104 -37.98 76.83 -49.33
CA ILE A 104 -38.24 75.96 -48.17
C ILE A 104 -37.85 76.75 -46.94
N ASN A 105 -38.84 77.13 -46.14
CA ASN A 105 -38.64 77.91 -44.92
C ASN A 105 -38.25 77.00 -43.76
N ASN A 106 -37.33 77.43 -42.89
CA ASN A 106 -36.87 76.67 -41.73
C ASN A 106 -36.45 75.23 -42.12
N VAL A 107 -35.39 75.13 -42.92
CA VAL A 107 -34.82 73.85 -43.35
C VAL A 107 -34.23 73.09 -42.16
N SER A 108 -34.38 71.77 -42.14
CA SER A 108 -33.82 70.88 -41.12
C SER A 108 -32.86 69.86 -41.72
N ALA A 109 -32.07 69.17 -40.89
CA ALA A 109 -31.08 68.18 -41.33
C ALA A 109 -31.63 67.17 -42.36
N SER A 110 -32.89 66.76 -42.18
CA SER A 110 -33.65 65.85 -43.04
C SER A 110 -34.02 66.41 -44.43
N ASP A 111 -33.86 67.70 -44.68
CA ASP A 111 -34.04 68.28 -46.03
C ASP A 111 -32.76 68.19 -46.89
N THR A 112 -31.65 67.69 -46.34
CA THR A 112 -30.40 67.44 -47.09
C THR A 112 -30.63 66.44 -48.23
N GLY A 113 -30.42 66.87 -49.47
CA GLY A 113 -30.68 66.05 -50.66
C GLY A 113 -30.68 66.84 -51.96
N ASP A 114 -31.04 66.17 -53.04
CA ASP A 114 -31.22 66.76 -54.36
C ASP A 114 -32.68 67.16 -54.56
N ILE A 115 -32.93 68.46 -54.70
CA ILE A 115 -34.21 69.03 -55.09
C ILE A 115 -34.24 69.06 -56.62
N GLU A 116 -35.20 68.37 -57.23
CA GLU A 116 -35.43 68.34 -58.67
C GLU A 116 -36.67 69.18 -59.01
N VAL A 117 -36.57 70.08 -59.98
CA VAL A 117 -37.73 70.63 -60.69
C VAL A 117 -37.85 69.95 -62.05
N LYS A 118 -39.05 69.43 -62.34
CA LYS A 118 -39.39 68.73 -63.57
C LYS A 118 -40.55 69.44 -64.24
N VAL A 119 -40.26 70.08 -65.37
CA VAL A 119 -41.24 70.80 -66.21
C VAL A 119 -41.65 69.89 -67.34
N THR A 120 -42.96 69.77 -67.55
CA THR A 120 -43.56 69.03 -68.66
C THR A 120 -44.23 70.04 -69.59
N LEU A 121 -43.83 70.05 -70.86
CA LEU A 121 -44.37 70.90 -71.92
C LEU A 121 -45.07 70.04 -72.97
N GLN A 122 -46.12 70.58 -73.60
CA GLN A 122 -46.72 70.03 -74.82
C GLN A 122 -46.48 71.00 -75.97
N ASN A 123 -45.90 70.49 -77.06
CA ASN A 123 -45.71 71.21 -78.31
C ASN A 123 -46.42 70.44 -79.44
N GLN A 124 -47.57 70.97 -79.86
CA GLN A 124 -48.48 70.47 -80.91
C GLN A 124 -48.97 69.01 -80.71
N SER A 125 -48.09 68.03 -80.90
CA SER A 125 -48.37 66.59 -80.77
C SER A 125 -47.37 65.84 -79.88
N SER A 126 -46.32 66.51 -79.40
CA SER A 126 -45.22 65.90 -78.65
C SER A 126 -45.09 66.48 -77.24
N GLN A 127 -44.60 65.67 -76.31
CA GLN A 127 -44.35 66.05 -74.92
C GLN A 127 -42.82 66.19 -74.70
N LEU A 128 -42.39 67.36 -74.23
CA LEU A 128 -41.01 67.62 -73.83
C LEU A 128 -40.94 67.67 -72.29
N VAL A 129 -39.88 67.10 -71.73
CA VAL A 129 -39.66 67.02 -70.28
C VAL A 129 -38.27 67.55 -69.98
N VAL A 130 -38.18 68.59 -69.14
CA VAL A 130 -36.91 69.21 -68.75
C VAL A 130 -36.77 69.17 -67.23
N THR A 131 -35.62 68.68 -66.77
CA THR A 131 -35.29 68.49 -65.36
C THR A 131 -34.09 69.37 -65.01
N HIS A 132 -34.17 70.10 -63.87
CA HIS A 132 -33.03 70.76 -63.24
C HIS A 132 -32.91 70.34 -61.78
N VAL A 133 -31.67 70.27 -61.27
CA VAL A 133 -31.36 69.79 -59.92
C VAL A 133 -30.57 70.84 -59.13
N ALA A 134 -30.91 70.98 -57.85
CA ALA A 134 -30.21 71.77 -56.85
C ALA A 134 -29.94 70.90 -55.62
N ARG A 135 -28.67 70.77 -55.22
CA ARG A 135 -28.26 70.02 -54.04
C ARG A 135 -28.28 70.92 -52.80
N LEU A 136 -29.12 70.58 -51.83
CA LEU A 136 -29.15 71.19 -50.51
C LEU A 136 -28.32 70.34 -49.54
N LEU A 137 -27.37 70.97 -48.86
CA LEU A 137 -26.76 70.44 -47.65
C LEU A 137 -27.23 71.29 -46.47
N VAL A 138 -28.06 70.71 -45.58
CA VAL A 138 -28.42 71.35 -44.32
C VAL A 138 -27.42 70.92 -43.26
N MET A 139 -26.65 71.88 -42.79
CA MET A 139 -25.61 71.69 -41.80
C MET A 139 -26.16 71.94 -40.39
N VAL A 140 -25.84 71.02 -39.49
CA VAL A 140 -26.19 71.10 -38.05
C VAL A 140 -24.94 71.46 -37.28
N GLY A 141 -25.00 72.44 -36.39
CA GLY A 141 -23.87 72.80 -35.53
C GLY A 141 -23.48 71.70 -34.53
N PRO A 142 -22.25 71.70 -34.01
CA PRO A 142 -21.90 70.88 -32.86
C PRO A 142 -22.67 71.34 -31.60
N ASP A 143 -23.04 70.41 -30.74
CA ASP A 143 -23.54 70.66 -29.39
C ASP A 143 -22.43 70.33 -28.39
N LEU A 144 -22.08 71.33 -27.57
CA LEU A 144 -20.98 71.29 -26.62
C LEU A 144 -21.55 71.31 -25.21
N GLU A 145 -21.04 70.45 -24.31
CA GLU A 145 -21.61 70.24 -22.97
C GLU A 145 -21.77 71.53 -22.15
N ASN A 146 -20.89 72.51 -22.35
CA ASN A 146 -20.88 73.81 -21.68
C ASN A 146 -21.04 74.99 -22.66
N GLU A 147 -21.67 74.76 -23.82
CA GLU A 147 -21.93 75.76 -24.90
C GLU A 147 -20.68 76.41 -25.51
N LYS A 148 -19.48 76.03 -25.07
CA LYS A 148 -18.19 76.58 -25.50
C LYS A 148 -17.15 75.47 -25.70
N LEU A 149 -16.28 75.66 -26.69
CA LEU A 149 -15.14 74.79 -26.92
C LEU A 149 -14.11 75.01 -25.79
N THR A 150 -13.74 73.94 -25.09
CA THR A 150 -12.71 73.95 -24.05
C THR A 150 -11.45 73.22 -24.50
N LEU A 151 -10.32 73.54 -23.86
CA LEU A 151 -9.10 72.77 -23.91
C LEU A 151 -8.63 72.52 -22.48
N GLU A 152 -8.50 71.25 -22.11
CA GLU A 152 -8.00 70.78 -20.83
C GLU A 152 -6.67 70.04 -21.03
N VAL A 153 -5.75 70.12 -20.07
CA VAL A 153 -4.56 69.25 -20.04
C VAL A 153 -4.76 68.19 -18.97
N ASP A 154 -4.56 66.93 -19.36
CA ASP A 154 -4.69 65.77 -18.51
C ASP A 154 -3.35 65.03 -18.48
N TYR A 155 -2.77 64.94 -17.28
CA TYR A 155 -1.47 64.32 -17.05
C TYR A 155 -1.55 62.81 -16.74
N THR A 156 -2.72 62.19 -16.85
CA THR A 156 -2.84 60.74 -16.73
C THR A 156 -2.07 60.01 -17.85
N PRO A 157 -1.35 58.91 -17.53
CA PRO A 157 -0.59 58.15 -18.54
C PRO A 157 -1.50 57.56 -19.62
N TYR A 158 -1.32 58.01 -20.86
CA TYR A 158 -2.13 57.61 -22.01
C TYR A 158 -1.34 56.71 -22.97
N GLN A 159 -1.89 55.54 -23.29
CA GLN A 159 -1.25 54.57 -24.19
C GLN A 159 -1.46 54.97 -25.66
N THR A 160 -0.36 55.16 -26.39
CA THR A 160 -0.34 55.43 -27.83
C THR A 160 0.29 54.26 -28.58
N LYS A 161 0.19 54.26 -29.93
CA LYS A 161 0.86 53.26 -30.79
C LYS A 161 2.39 53.30 -30.70
N THR A 162 2.99 54.38 -30.19
CA THR A 162 4.44 54.59 -30.10
C THR A 162 4.97 54.54 -28.66
N GLY A 163 4.10 54.41 -27.65
CA GLY A 163 4.48 54.36 -26.23
C GLY A 163 3.52 55.13 -25.32
N VAL A 164 3.94 55.34 -24.07
CA VAL A 164 3.17 56.11 -23.08
C VAL A 164 3.40 57.61 -23.26
N SER A 165 2.32 58.37 -23.45
CA SER A 165 2.30 59.82 -23.28
C SER A 165 1.95 60.16 -21.83
N TYR A 166 2.60 61.17 -21.26
CA TYR A 166 2.46 61.59 -19.85
C TYR A 166 1.74 62.95 -19.72
N ALA A 167 1.17 63.44 -20.82
CA ALA A 167 0.27 64.57 -20.87
C ALA A 167 -0.53 64.52 -22.17
N THR A 168 -1.85 64.66 -22.09
CA THR A 168 -2.73 64.76 -23.24
C THR A 168 -3.50 66.07 -23.20
N LEU A 169 -3.79 66.62 -24.38
CA LEU A 169 -4.71 67.72 -24.53
C LEU A 169 -6.09 67.17 -24.89
N ARG A 170 -7.08 67.46 -24.05
CA ARG A 170 -8.48 67.06 -24.21
C ARG A 170 -9.26 68.25 -24.75
N CYS A 171 -9.68 68.17 -26.01
CA CYS A 171 -10.34 69.25 -26.73
C CYS A 171 -11.84 69.00 -26.89
N GLY A 172 -12.61 69.94 -26.34
CA GLY A 172 -14.07 69.99 -26.38
C GLY A 172 -14.73 68.83 -25.64
N ARG A 173 -15.99 69.02 -25.26
CA ARG A 173 -16.87 67.92 -24.88
C ARG A 173 -18.15 68.07 -25.68
N PHE A 174 -18.37 67.15 -26.60
CA PHE A 174 -19.39 67.17 -27.63
C PHE A 174 -20.50 66.20 -27.24
N ARG A 175 -21.73 66.70 -27.04
CA ARG A 175 -22.92 65.85 -27.02
C ARG A 175 -23.30 65.42 -28.44
N HIS A 176 -23.04 66.29 -29.41
CA HIS A 176 -23.22 66.04 -30.84
C HIS A 176 -22.13 66.78 -31.62
N ARG A 177 -21.59 66.17 -32.68
CA ARG A 177 -20.45 66.71 -33.45
C ARG A 177 -20.86 67.47 -34.71
N GLY A 178 -22.15 67.81 -34.82
CA GLY A 178 -22.71 68.46 -36.00
C GLY A 178 -22.79 67.53 -37.21
N VAL A 179 -23.40 68.04 -38.28
CA VAL A 179 -23.51 67.38 -39.58
C VAL A 179 -23.07 68.38 -40.65
N PRO A 180 -22.05 68.08 -41.48
CA PRO A 180 -21.12 66.96 -41.35
C PRO A 180 -20.27 67.06 -40.07
N THR A 181 -19.79 65.93 -39.56
CA THR A 181 -18.97 65.84 -38.34
C THR A 181 -17.81 66.84 -38.34
N VAL A 182 -17.78 67.73 -37.35
CA VAL A 182 -16.65 68.66 -37.17
C VAL A 182 -15.47 67.92 -36.52
N HIS A 183 -14.27 68.14 -37.06
CA HIS A 183 -13.03 67.63 -36.48
C HIS A 183 -12.20 68.82 -35.98
N PRO A 184 -12.02 68.98 -34.66
CA PRO A 184 -11.20 70.06 -34.11
C PRO A 184 -9.72 69.87 -34.44
N MET A 185 -8.98 70.99 -34.43
CA MET A 185 -7.54 71.04 -34.62
C MET A 185 -6.86 71.75 -33.43
N ILE A 186 -5.67 71.27 -33.06
CA ILE A 186 -4.79 71.95 -32.10
C ILE A 186 -3.91 72.95 -32.84
N GLU A 187 -3.96 74.21 -32.42
CA GLU A 187 -2.89 75.18 -32.63
C GLU A 187 -1.71 74.81 -31.71
N THR A 188 -0.56 74.48 -32.32
CA THR A 188 0.68 74.17 -31.60
C THR A 188 1.51 75.44 -31.37
N PRO A 189 2.49 75.44 -30.44
CA PRO A 189 3.18 76.69 -30.06
C PRO A 189 4.11 77.29 -31.13
N ASP A 190 4.42 76.52 -32.19
CA ASP A 190 5.10 76.99 -33.40
C ASP A 190 4.14 77.56 -34.46
N GLY A 191 2.83 77.59 -34.18
CA GLY A 191 1.80 78.19 -35.02
C GLY A 191 1.17 77.27 -36.05
N GLN A 192 1.52 75.98 -36.08
CA GLN A 192 0.85 75.00 -36.94
C GLN A 192 -0.56 74.66 -36.41
N SER A 193 -1.45 74.20 -37.31
CA SER A 193 -2.75 73.64 -36.93
C SER A 193 -2.78 72.16 -37.29
N VAL A 194 -2.91 71.29 -36.28
CA VAL A 194 -2.83 69.83 -36.41
C VAL A 194 -4.17 69.19 -36.08
N SER A 195 -4.70 68.36 -37.00
CA SER A 195 -5.96 67.64 -36.79
C SER A 195 -5.83 66.55 -35.73
N ILE A 196 -6.83 66.46 -34.84
CA ILE A 196 -6.80 65.50 -33.73
C ILE A 196 -7.36 64.15 -34.18
N ALA A 197 -6.47 63.16 -34.33
CA ALA A 197 -6.82 61.84 -34.86
C ALA A 197 -7.41 60.86 -33.84
N ALA A 198 -7.14 61.04 -32.54
CA ALA A 198 -7.70 60.21 -31.48
C ALA A 198 -8.86 60.92 -30.77
N HIS A 199 -9.90 60.18 -30.43
CA HIS A 199 -11.06 60.66 -29.69
C HIS A 199 -11.71 59.48 -28.96
N ASN A 200 -12.45 59.76 -27.89
CA ASN A 200 -13.48 58.85 -27.39
C ASN A 200 -14.85 59.29 -27.95
N ASP A 201 -15.96 58.99 -27.30
CA ASP A 201 -17.28 59.41 -27.76
C ASP A 201 -17.57 60.90 -27.50
N HIS A 202 -16.98 61.48 -26.46
CA HIS A 202 -17.29 62.83 -25.97
C HIS A 202 -16.24 63.87 -26.37
N GLU A 203 -14.95 63.52 -26.43
CA GLU A 203 -13.86 64.48 -26.63
C GLU A 203 -12.79 64.01 -27.62
N TYR A 204 -12.02 64.96 -28.15
CA TYR A 204 -10.84 64.69 -28.96
C TYR A 204 -9.58 64.76 -28.10
N ILE A 205 -8.71 63.75 -28.22
CA ILE A 205 -7.51 63.57 -27.39
C ILE A 205 -6.28 63.72 -28.26
N TYR A 206 -5.42 64.69 -27.96
CA TYR A 206 -4.13 64.90 -28.61
C TYR A 206 -3.00 64.57 -27.63
N PRO A 207 -2.37 63.38 -27.73
CA PRO A 207 -1.26 63.00 -26.84
C PRO A 207 -0.03 63.84 -27.13
N LEU A 208 0.61 64.37 -26.08
CA LEU A 208 1.86 65.12 -26.21
C LEU A 208 3.06 64.16 -26.20
N ASP A 209 4.00 64.40 -27.11
CA ASP A 209 5.28 63.72 -27.12
C ASP A 209 6.21 64.36 -26.06
N PRO A 210 6.62 63.62 -25.02
CA PRO A 210 7.37 64.15 -23.88
C PRO A 210 8.82 64.55 -24.23
N ASP A 211 9.35 64.08 -25.36
CA ASP A 211 10.70 64.36 -25.82
C ASP A 211 10.71 65.36 -27.01
N SER A 212 9.52 65.78 -27.48
CA SER A 212 9.36 66.84 -28.48
C SER A 212 9.59 68.25 -27.90
N THR A 213 10.15 69.15 -28.72
CA THR A 213 10.33 70.57 -28.38
C THR A 213 9.05 71.40 -28.45
N THR A 214 7.88 70.76 -28.60
CA THR A 214 6.60 71.44 -28.90
C THR A 214 5.88 71.99 -27.68
N VAL A 215 6.44 71.88 -26.47
CA VAL A 215 5.80 72.41 -25.25
C VAL A 215 5.67 73.93 -25.27
N GLY A 216 4.56 74.45 -24.74
CA GLY A 216 4.26 75.86 -24.70
C GLY A 216 2.76 76.12 -24.82
N ARG A 217 2.42 77.14 -25.60
CA ARG A 217 1.05 77.64 -25.77
C ARG A 217 0.23 76.86 -26.78
N TYR A 218 -0.70 76.04 -26.30
CA TYR A 218 -1.68 75.36 -27.14
C TYR A 218 -3.05 76.04 -27.08
N ARG A 219 -3.82 75.89 -28.16
CA ARG A 219 -5.25 76.18 -28.21
C ARG A 219 -5.93 75.16 -29.12
N CYS A 220 -7.14 74.73 -28.81
CA CYS A 220 -7.97 73.98 -29.75
C CYS A 220 -8.95 74.90 -30.50
N GLN A 221 -9.22 74.59 -31.76
CA GLN A 221 -10.23 75.31 -32.54
C GLN A 221 -10.99 74.42 -33.52
N LEU A 222 -12.23 74.81 -33.82
CA LEU A 222 -13.04 74.21 -34.88
C LEU A 222 -12.70 74.86 -36.24
N PRO A 223 -12.76 74.10 -37.35
CA PRO A 223 -12.57 74.66 -38.68
C PRO A 223 -13.70 75.64 -39.01
N ALA A 224 -13.38 76.82 -39.53
CA ALA A 224 -14.37 77.84 -39.92
C ALA A 224 -15.25 77.46 -41.14
N LYS A 225 -15.08 76.25 -41.69
CA LYS A 225 -15.89 75.71 -42.78
C LYS A 225 -16.75 74.56 -42.24
N ASN A 226 -18.03 74.53 -42.65
CA ASN A 226 -19.06 73.59 -42.20
C ASN A 226 -19.48 73.75 -40.72
N VAL A 227 -19.41 74.97 -40.15
CA VAL A 227 -19.93 75.27 -38.81
C VAL A 227 -21.04 76.31 -38.89
N CYS A 228 -22.16 76.02 -38.24
CA CYS A 228 -23.41 76.78 -38.35
C CYS A 228 -23.74 77.63 -37.12
N GLN A 229 -22.71 78.12 -36.43
CA GLN A 229 -22.83 78.92 -35.22
C GLN A 229 -21.84 80.07 -35.27
N ASP A 230 -22.27 81.25 -34.79
CA ASP A 230 -21.41 82.39 -34.46
C ASP A 230 -20.70 82.18 -33.09
N ALA A 231 -20.55 80.91 -32.68
CA ALA A 231 -19.96 80.50 -31.42
C ALA A 231 -18.45 80.76 -31.42
N ASP A 232 -17.86 80.90 -30.23
CA ASP A 232 -16.42 81.05 -30.07
C ASP A 232 -15.70 79.76 -30.48
N LEU A 233 -15.37 79.67 -31.78
CA LEU A 233 -14.73 78.52 -32.43
C LEU A 233 -13.35 78.19 -31.84
N ARG A 234 -12.83 79.03 -30.94
CA ARG A 234 -11.48 78.99 -30.39
C ARG A 234 -11.55 78.84 -28.87
N SER A 235 -11.06 77.70 -28.39
CA SER A 235 -11.05 77.39 -26.96
C SER A 235 -10.17 78.33 -26.14
N ASN A 236 -10.23 78.17 -24.81
CA ASN A 236 -9.23 78.73 -23.92
C ASN A 236 -7.81 78.29 -24.31
N VAL A 237 -6.83 79.12 -23.94
CA VAL A 237 -5.42 78.79 -24.10
C VAL A 237 -4.97 77.89 -22.94
N VAL A 238 -4.07 76.94 -23.21
CA VAL A 238 -3.38 76.14 -22.21
C VAL A 238 -1.88 76.20 -22.47
N ASP A 239 -1.12 76.76 -21.51
CA ASP A 239 0.34 76.81 -21.55
C ASP A 239 0.92 75.57 -20.81
N VAL A 240 1.40 74.56 -21.56
CA VAL A 240 1.97 73.31 -21.01
C VAL A 240 3.50 73.41 -20.92
N LYS A 241 4.10 72.97 -19.80
CA LYS A 241 5.56 73.00 -19.60
C LYS A 241 6.18 71.60 -19.67
N ALA A 242 7.35 71.45 -20.28
CA ALA A 242 8.10 70.19 -20.28
C ALA A 242 8.41 69.67 -18.87
N ASN A 243 8.65 70.55 -17.90
CA ASN A 243 8.88 70.13 -16.51
C ASN A 243 7.65 69.43 -15.91
N ASP A 244 6.45 69.86 -16.26
CA ASP A 244 5.21 69.31 -15.73
C ASP A 244 4.96 67.90 -16.34
N ILE A 245 5.23 67.72 -17.64
CA ILE A 245 5.20 66.40 -18.31
C ILE A 245 6.29 65.46 -17.75
N ARG A 246 7.50 65.98 -17.54
CA ARG A 246 8.64 65.21 -16.99
C ARG A 246 8.40 64.80 -15.53
N LEU A 247 7.73 65.63 -14.74
CA LEU A 247 7.34 65.30 -13.38
C LEU A 247 6.35 64.11 -13.38
N ASN A 248 5.28 64.18 -14.17
CA ASN A 248 4.31 63.09 -14.28
C ASN A 248 4.93 61.78 -14.84
N LYS A 249 5.90 61.88 -15.76
CA LYS A 249 6.73 60.74 -16.22
C LYS A 249 7.53 60.12 -15.07
N LEU A 250 8.12 60.92 -14.19
CA LEU A 250 8.86 60.45 -13.01
C LEU A 250 7.92 59.88 -11.93
N GLU A 251 6.77 60.51 -11.68
CA GLU A 251 5.77 60.04 -10.71
C GLU A 251 5.15 58.69 -11.13
N HIS A 252 4.87 58.50 -12.42
CA HIS A 252 4.42 57.21 -12.93
C HIS A 252 5.48 56.11 -12.76
N LEU A 253 6.72 56.38 -13.19
CA LEU A 253 7.84 55.43 -13.06
C LEU A 253 8.13 55.10 -11.59
N LEU A 254 8.06 56.09 -10.69
CA LEU A 254 8.19 55.88 -9.24
C LEU A 254 7.05 55.03 -8.68
N SER A 255 5.81 55.26 -9.12
CA SER A 255 4.67 54.43 -8.74
C SER A 255 4.79 52.98 -9.23
N GLN A 256 5.35 52.76 -10.43
CA GLN A 256 5.61 51.41 -10.95
C GLN A 256 6.69 50.71 -10.12
N LEU A 257 7.83 51.38 -9.87
CA LEU A 257 8.92 50.84 -9.04
C LEU A 257 8.47 50.56 -7.59
N GLN A 258 7.60 51.38 -7.03
CA GLN A 258 7.00 51.15 -5.71
C GLN A 258 6.13 49.88 -5.70
N GLN A 259 5.31 49.68 -6.74
CA GLN A 259 4.47 48.48 -6.87
C GLN A 259 5.32 47.20 -7.08
N GLU A 260 6.36 47.27 -7.91
CA GLU A 260 7.31 46.17 -8.12
C GLU A 260 8.04 45.80 -6.82
N HIS A 261 8.57 46.80 -6.10
CA HIS A 261 9.24 46.58 -4.81
C HIS A 261 8.30 45.99 -3.74
N ASP A 262 7.07 46.49 -3.61
CA ASP A 262 6.13 45.94 -2.63
C ASP A 262 5.60 44.54 -3.03
N HIS A 263 5.52 44.23 -4.34
CA HIS A 263 5.26 42.88 -4.84
C HIS A 263 6.41 41.91 -4.48
N ASP A 264 7.65 42.25 -4.82
CA ASP A 264 8.84 41.46 -4.51
C ASP A 264 8.99 41.21 -3.02
N LYS A 265 8.77 42.25 -2.21
CA LYS A 265 8.76 42.18 -0.75
C LYS A 265 7.68 41.23 -0.22
N GLN A 266 6.48 41.23 -0.79
CA GLN A 266 5.42 40.29 -0.38
C GLN A 266 5.72 38.86 -0.85
N THR A 267 6.24 38.68 -2.06
CA THR A 267 6.72 37.40 -2.58
C THR A 267 7.82 36.82 -1.69
N LEU A 268 8.85 37.60 -1.36
CA LEU A 268 9.95 37.19 -0.49
C LEU A 268 9.47 36.84 0.94
N GLN A 269 8.50 37.57 1.49
CA GLN A 269 7.87 37.23 2.77
C GLN A 269 7.12 35.89 2.71
N ASN A 270 6.39 35.63 1.63
CA ASN A 270 5.69 34.36 1.41
C ASN A 270 6.67 33.19 1.26
N THR A 271 7.72 33.33 0.43
CA THR A 271 8.78 32.33 0.29
C THR A 271 9.47 32.05 1.62
N LEU A 272 9.86 33.08 2.37
CA LEU A 272 10.49 32.92 3.68
C LEU A 272 9.58 32.22 4.71
N LYS A 273 8.26 32.43 4.63
CA LYS A 273 7.28 31.73 5.46
C LYS A 273 7.17 30.25 5.06
N GLN A 274 7.11 29.95 3.76
CA GLN A 274 7.08 28.58 3.24
C GLN A 274 8.35 27.80 3.62
N THR A 275 9.54 28.35 3.36
CA THR A 275 10.82 27.69 3.67
C THR A 275 10.97 27.41 5.17
N LYS A 276 10.43 28.26 6.05
CA LYS A 276 10.37 27.98 7.51
C LYS A 276 9.47 26.79 7.83
N GLN A 277 8.29 26.70 7.20
CA GLN A 277 7.38 25.57 7.39
C GLN A 277 8.00 24.25 6.88
N GLU A 278 8.67 24.28 5.73
CA GLU A 278 9.42 23.14 5.17
C GLU A 278 10.60 22.73 6.08
N GLN A 279 11.30 23.70 6.67
CA GLN A 279 12.39 23.46 7.62
C GLN A 279 11.87 22.78 8.91
N ASP A 280 10.76 23.25 9.47
CA ASP A 280 10.17 22.65 10.68
C ASP A 280 9.58 21.26 10.40
N GLN A 281 8.94 21.03 9.24
CA GLN A 281 8.51 19.70 8.79
C GLN A 281 9.69 18.74 8.62
N THR A 282 10.79 19.19 8.01
CA THR A 282 12.03 18.42 7.85
C THR A 282 12.63 18.07 9.20
N LYS A 283 12.65 19.01 10.14
CA LYS A 283 13.15 18.83 11.52
C LYS A 283 12.29 17.84 12.32
N GLN A 284 10.97 17.91 12.21
CA GLN A 284 10.06 16.95 12.84
C GLN A 284 10.23 15.55 12.23
N THR A 285 10.35 15.46 10.90
CA THR A 285 10.63 14.19 10.20
C THR A 285 11.94 13.56 10.69
N LEU A 286 13.01 14.35 10.78
CA LEU A 286 14.30 13.90 11.30
C LEU A 286 14.22 13.42 12.75
N GLN A 287 13.45 14.09 13.61
CA GLN A 287 13.21 13.64 14.99
C GLN A 287 12.49 12.29 15.03
N ASN A 288 11.44 12.12 14.21
CA ASN A 288 10.70 10.86 14.09
C ASN A 288 11.61 9.72 13.59
N THR A 289 12.43 9.96 12.57
CA THR A 289 13.42 8.98 12.07
C THR A 289 14.46 8.61 13.14
N GLN A 290 14.95 9.59 13.92
CA GLN A 290 15.86 9.32 15.04
C GLN A 290 15.20 8.51 16.17
N GLN A 291 13.90 8.69 16.41
CA GLN A 291 13.15 7.89 17.39
C GLN A 291 12.96 6.45 16.88
N GLY A 292 12.53 6.26 15.64
CA GLY A 292 12.42 4.94 15.02
C GLY A 292 13.74 4.18 15.03
N LEU A 293 14.86 4.83 14.65
CA LEU A 293 16.19 4.22 14.69
C LEU A 293 16.63 3.80 16.11
N LYS A 294 16.24 4.54 17.15
CA LYS A 294 16.47 4.15 18.55
C LYS A 294 15.66 2.90 18.93
N GLN A 295 14.39 2.84 18.53
CA GLN A 295 13.52 1.69 18.77
C GLN A 295 14.05 0.43 18.06
N THR A 296 14.33 0.49 16.76
CA THR A 296 14.89 -0.64 16.01
C THR A 296 16.23 -1.12 16.58
N LYS A 297 17.04 -0.22 17.15
CA LYS A 297 18.28 -0.57 17.86
C LYS A 297 18.05 -1.24 19.22
N GLN A 298 16.93 -0.97 19.89
CA GLN A 298 16.50 -1.70 21.09
C GLN A 298 15.96 -3.08 20.74
N GLU A 299 15.07 -3.17 19.74
CA GLU A 299 14.51 -4.42 19.22
C GLU A 299 15.63 -5.39 18.77
N LEU A 300 16.58 -4.91 17.94
CA LEU A 300 17.74 -5.69 17.50
C LEU A 300 18.61 -6.19 18.67
N LYS A 301 18.72 -5.40 19.75
CA LYS A 301 19.44 -5.82 20.96
C LYS A 301 18.67 -6.93 21.69
N GLN A 302 17.36 -6.81 21.81
CA GLN A 302 16.50 -7.83 22.43
C GLN A 302 16.56 -9.14 21.63
N THR A 303 16.33 -9.11 20.32
CA THR A 303 16.41 -10.30 19.46
C THR A 303 17.77 -11.00 19.54
N LYS A 304 18.86 -10.24 19.69
CA LYS A 304 20.19 -10.82 19.94
C LYS A 304 20.29 -11.52 21.30
N GLN A 305 19.72 -10.94 22.36
CA GLN A 305 19.70 -11.59 23.69
C GLN A 305 18.84 -12.86 23.67
N GLU A 306 17.71 -12.85 22.99
CA GLU A 306 16.86 -14.04 22.77
C GLU A 306 17.60 -15.12 21.96
N GLN A 307 18.37 -14.73 20.93
CA GLN A 307 19.21 -15.64 20.15
C GLN A 307 20.32 -16.28 21.01
N ASP A 308 21.01 -15.50 21.84
CA ASP A 308 22.07 -15.99 22.72
C ASP A 308 21.50 -16.94 23.82
N GLN A 309 20.34 -16.61 24.40
CA GLN A 309 19.61 -17.50 25.32
C GLN A 309 19.15 -18.81 24.64
N THR A 310 18.63 -18.72 23.42
CA THR A 310 18.23 -19.90 22.62
C THR A 310 19.43 -20.80 22.35
N LYS A 311 20.59 -20.21 22.01
CA LYS A 311 21.85 -20.91 21.76
C LYS A 311 22.37 -21.62 23.02
N GLN A 312 22.32 -20.97 24.18
CA GLN A 312 22.70 -21.57 25.45
C GLN A 312 21.76 -22.74 25.83
N THR A 313 20.46 -22.57 25.62
CA THR A 313 19.44 -23.62 25.85
C THR A 313 19.67 -24.84 24.94
N LEU A 314 20.04 -24.62 23.68
CA LEU A 314 20.42 -25.69 22.75
C LEU A 314 21.69 -26.43 23.20
N GLN A 315 22.72 -25.71 23.67
CA GLN A 315 23.94 -26.32 24.21
C GLN A 315 23.66 -27.17 25.45
N ASN A 316 22.86 -26.67 26.40
CA ASN A 316 22.44 -27.42 27.59
C ASN A 316 21.66 -28.69 27.20
N THR A 317 20.73 -28.59 26.25
CA THR A 317 19.96 -29.74 25.72
C THR A 317 20.89 -30.78 25.07
N GLN A 318 21.88 -30.35 24.29
CA GLN A 318 22.88 -31.25 23.70
C GLN A 318 23.78 -31.93 24.76
N GLN A 319 24.08 -31.26 25.87
CA GLN A 319 24.83 -31.85 26.98
C GLN A 319 23.98 -32.89 27.73
N GLY A 320 22.73 -32.59 28.06
CA GLY A 320 21.79 -33.54 28.66
C GLY A 320 21.61 -34.80 27.80
N LEU A 321 21.39 -34.63 26.50
CA LEU A 321 21.24 -35.76 25.57
C LEU A 321 22.52 -36.62 25.45
N LYS A 322 23.72 -36.05 25.61
CA LYS A 322 24.97 -36.81 25.72
C LYS A 322 25.03 -37.62 27.02
N GLN A 323 24.63 -37.02 28.15
CA GLN A 323 24.60 -37.68 29.45
C GLN A 323 23.60 -38.85 29.45
N THR A 324 22.35 -38.64 29.03
CA THR A 324 21.34 -39.71 28.94
C THR A 324 21.78 -40.86 28.02
N LYS A 325 22.52 -40.55 26.94
CA LYS A 325 23.11 -41.58 26.06
C LYS A 325 24.23 -42.37 26.72
N GLN A 326 24.96 -41.79 27.66
CA GLN A 326 25.96 -42.48 28.48
C GLN A 326 25.31 -43.34 29.57
N GLU A 327 24.33 -42.80 30.28
CA GLU A 327 23.54 -43.51 31.31
C GLU A 327 22.84 -44.73 30.71
N LEU A 328 22.19 -44.58 29.54
CA LEU A 328 21.57 -45.69 28.80
C LEU A 328 22.59 -46.77 28.38
N LYS A 329 23.84 -46.39 28.09
CA LYS A 329 24.91 -47.34 27.79
C LYS A 329 25.34 -48.11 29.04
N GLN A 330 25.47 -47.43 30.18
CA GLN A 330 25.82 -48.05 31.46
C GLN A 330 24.73 -49.03 31.92
N ALA A 331 23.47 -48.60 31.94
CA ALA A 331 22.33 -49.44 32.30
C ALA A 331 22.22 -50.70 31.41
N LYS A 332 22.57 -50.60 30.12
CA LYS A 332 22.65 -51.78 29.23
C LYS A 332 23.80 -52.72 29.61
N GLN A 333 24.97 -52.21 29.96
CA GLN A 333 26.09 -53.04 30.41
C GLN A 333 25.77 -53.75 31.73
N GLU A 334 25.09 -53.08 32.67
CA GLU A 334 24.59 -53.65 33.92
C GLU A 334 23.52 -54.72 33.68
N GLN A 335 22.62 -54.51 32.71
CA GLN A 335 21.63 -55.51 32.27
C GLN A 335 22.31 -56.77 31.71
N ASP A 336 23.31 -56.61 30.84
CA ASP A 336 24.06 -57.74 30.26
C ASP A 336 24.87 -58.51 31.34
N GLN A 337 25.50 -57.80 32.29
CA GLN A 337 26.18 -58.41 33.44
C GLN A 337 25.21 -59.17 34.38
N THR A 338 24.04 -58.58 34.65
CA THR A 338 22.98 -59.21 35.46
C THR A 338 22.47 -60.48 34.79
N LYS A 339 22.29 -60.45 33.46
CA LYS A 339 21.88 -61.61 32.65
C LYS A 339 22.92 -62.73 32.67
N GLN A 340 24.22 -62.40 32.56
CA GLN A 340 25.30 -63.38 32.68
C GLN A 340 25.37 -63.98 34.09
N THR A 341 25.21 -63.15 35.13
CA THR A 341 25.16 -63.60 36.53
C THR A 341 24.01 -64.56 36.76
N LEU A 342 22.82 -64.25 36.25
CA LEU A 342 21.64 -65.12 36.32
C LEU A 342 21.88 -66.47 35.61
N GLN A 343 22.53 -66.47 34.44
CA GLN A 343 22.90 -67.72 33.74
C GLN A 343 23.87 -68.57 34.57
N ASN A 344 24.89 -67.97 35.17
CA ASN A 344 25.84 -68.67 36.05
C ASN A 344 25.13 -69.26 37.28
N THR A 345 24.24 -68.50 37.93
CA THR A 345 23.42 -68.99 39.06
C THR A 345 22.50 -70.15 38.65
N GLN A 346 21.88 -70.08 37.47
CA GLN A 346 21.08 -71.20 36.94
C GLN A 346 21.92 -72.44 36.63
N GLN A 347 23.18 -72.29 36.21
CA GLN A 347 24.10 -73.41 36.00
C GLN A 347 24.53 -74.04 37.33
N GLY A 348 24.93 -73.22 38.31
CA GLY A 348 25.25 -73.70 39.66
C GLY A 348 24.10 -74.45 40.32
N LEU A 349 22.88 -73.91 40.24
CA LEU A 349 21.68 -74.56 40.80
C LEU A 349 21.32 -75.89 40.09
N LYS A 350 21.65 -76.04 38.80
CA LYS A 350 21.56 -77.35 38.11
C LYS A 350 22.59 -78.33 38.64
N GLN A 351 23.84 -77.91 38.83
CA GLN A 351 24.91 -78.75 39.37
C GLN A 351 24.59 -79.21 40.81
N THR A 352 24.24 -78.30 41.72
CA THR A 352 23.84 -78.66 43.09
C THR A 352 22.63 -79.60 43.13
N LYS A 353 21.71 -79.51 42.15
CA LYS A 353 20.60 -80.46 42.01
C LYS A 353 21.06 -81.84 41.51
N GLN A 354 22.13 -81.94 40.73
CA GLN A 354 22.74 -83.23 40.36
C GLN A 354 23.48 -83.84 41.55
N GLU A 355 24.30 -83.07 42.26
CA GLU A 355 25.04 -83.47 43.46
C GLU A 355 24.08 -83.97 44.56
N LEU A 356 22.98 -83.24 44.81
CA LEU A 356 21.94 -83.65 45.76
C LEU A 356 21.21 -84.95 45.35
N ASN A 357 21.09 -85.23 44.05
CA ASN A 357 20.51 -86.48 43.57
C ASN A 357 21.50 -87.65 43.71
N GLN A 358 22.81 -87.43 43.51
CA GLN A 358 23.85 -88.42 43.74
C GLN A 358 23.94 -88.78 45.23
N ALA A 359 24.00 -87.79 46.12
CA ALA A 359 24.02 -88.00 47.57
C ALA A 359 22.79 -88.78 48.08
N LYS A 360 21.62 -88.61 47.45
CA LYS A 360 20.43 -89.44 47.73
C LYS A 360 20.58 -90.89 47.28
N GLN A 361 21.15 -91.13 46.10
CA GLN A 361 21.42 -92.48 45.63
C GLN A 361 22.43 -93.20 46.53
N GLU A 362 23.49 -92.52 46.96
CA GLU A 362 24.45 -93.04 47.94
C GLU A 362 23.81 -93.30 49.32
N GLN A 363 22.89 -92.43 49.77
CA GLN A 363 22.13 -92.64 51.00
C GLN A 363 21.23 -93.89 50.91
N ASP A 364 20.50 -94.07 49.80
CA ASP A 364 19.63 -95.24 49.61
C ASP A 364 20.44 -96.55 49.46
N GLN A 365 21.59 -96.51 48.76
CA GLN A 365 22.54 -97.65 48.72
C GLN A 365 23.08 -97.99 50.11
N THR A 366 23.49 -96.98 50.90
CA THR A 366 23.98 -97.16 52.28
C THR A 366 22.90 -97.79 53.17
N LYS A 367 21.65 -97.34 53.01
CA LYS A 367 20.47 -97.87 53.72
C LYS A 367 20.16 -99.32 53.32
N GLN A 368 20.29 -99.68 52.04
CA GLN A 368 20.13 -101.06 51.57
C GLN A 368 21.25 -101.97 52.12
N THR A 369 22.51 -101.52 52.09
CA THR A 369 23.63 -102.23 52.72
C THR A 369 23.40 -102.45 54.21
N LEU A 370 22.94 -101.43 54.94
CA LEU A 370 22.61 -101.55 56.37
C LEU A 370 21.48 -102.57 56.63
N GLN A 371 20.46 -102.63 55.79
CA GLN A 371 19.40 -103.65 55.87
C GLN A 371 19.98 -105.07 55.65
N ASN A 372 20.85 -105.25 54.66
CA ASN A 372 21.52 -106.53 54.40
C ASN A 372 22.40 -106.95 55.59
N THR A 373 23.17 -106.03 56.18
CA THR A 373 23.97 -106.29 57.39
C THR A 373 23.09 -106.67 58.58
N GLN A 374 21.95 -105.99 58.78
CA GLN A 374 20.99 -106.36 59.84
C GLN A 374 20.36 -107.74 59.61
N GLN A 375 20.13 -108.14 58.36
CA GLN A 375 19.63 -109.48 58.04
C GLN A 375 20.68 -110.56 58.31
N GLY A 376 21.93 -110.36 57.86
CA GLY A 376 23.04 -111.27 58.18
C GLY A 376 23.26 -111.41 59.70
N LEU A 377 23.23 -110.30 60.44
CA LEU A 377 23.42 -110.32 61.90
C LEU A 377 22.25 -111.02 62.63
N LYS A 378 21.02 -110.99 62.10
CA LYS A 378 19.92 -111.85 62.58
C LYS A 378 20.19 -113.33 62.32
N GLN A 379 20.69 -113.68 61.14
CA GLN A 379 21.02 -115.06 60.78
C GLN A 379 22.14 -115.63 61.68
N THR A 380 23.25 -114.91 61.85
CA THR A 380 24.33 -115.31 62.78
C THR A 380 23.85 -115.44 64.21
N LYS A 381 22.82 -114.67 64.62
CA LYS A 381 22.19 -114.81 65.94
C LYS A 381 21.28 -116.05 66.04
N GLN A 382 20.69 -116.54 64.95
CA GLN A 382 20.02 -117.85 64.91
C GLN A 382 21.03 -118.99 64.97
N GLU A 383 22.08 -118.94 64.16
CA GLU A 383 23.17 -119.93 64.13
C GLU A 383 23.84 -120.07 65.52
N LEU A 384 24.14 -118.96 66.18
CA LEU A 384 24.67 -118.94 67.56
C LEU A 384 23.69 -119.53 68.60
N ASN A 385 22.38 -119.39 68.39
CA ASN A 385 21.37 -120.00 69.27
C ASN A 385 21.26 -121.52 69.04
N GLN A 386 21.40 -122.00 67.80
CA GLN A 386 21.45 -123.43 67.49
C GLN A 386 22.70 -124.08 68.09
N ALA A 387 23.88 -123.49 67.91
CA ALA A 387 25.13 -123.96 68.52
C ALA A 387 25.06 -124.04 70.06
N LYS A 388 24.30 -123.14 70.71
CA LYS A 388 24.01 -123.24 72.15
C LYS A 388 23.11 -124.42 72.52
N GLN A 389 22.06 -124.70 71.72
CA GLN A 389 21.21 -125.87 71.96
C GLN A 389 22.00 -127.18 71.80
N GLU A 390 22.89 -127.27 70.80
CA GLU A 390 23.80 -128.41 70.61
C GLU A 390 24.79 -128.55 71.77
N GLN A 391 25.32 -127.43 72.29
CA GLN A 391 26.17 -127.41 73.48
C GLN A 391 25.43 -127.94 74.72
N ASP A 392 24.20 -127.49 74.97
CA ASP A 392 23.41 -127.95 76.13
C ASP A 392 22.97 -129.43 75.99
N GLN A 393 22.63 -129.90 74.79
CA GLN A 393 22.39 -131.33 74.52
C GLN A 393 23.65 -132.18 74.76
N THR A 394 24.81 -131.71 74.33
CA THR A 394 26.11 -132.38 74.55
C THR A 394 26.42 -132.47 76.05
N LYS A 395 26.16 -131.38 76.79
CA LYS A 395 26.34 -131.29 78.24
C LYS A 395 25.39 -132.21 79.01
N GLN A 396 24.14 -132.32 78.60
CA GLN A 396 23.16 -133.25 79.17
C GLN A 396 23.55 -134.71 78.88
N THR A 397 24.02 -135.01 77.67
CA THR A 397 24.56 -136.32 77.31
C THR A 397 25.74 -136.70 78.20
N LEU A 398 26.70 -135.79 78.42
CA LEU A 398 27.85 -135.99 79.31
C LEU A 398 27.43 -136.26 80.77
N GLN A 399 26.41 -135.58 81.27
CA GLN A 399 25.86 -135.85 82.61
C GLN A 399 25.29 -137.26 82.71
N ASN A 400 24.51 -137.70 81.73
CA ASN A 400 23.97 -139.08 81.67
C ASN A 400 25.10 -140.13 81.66
N THR A 401 26.16 -139.91 80.86
CA THR A 401 27.34 -140.80 80.84
C THR A 401 28.04 -140.85 82.19
N GLN A 402 28.23 -139.71 82.87
CA GLN A 402 28.82 -139.69 84.22
C GLN A 402 27.95 -140.41 85.26
N GLN A 403 26.62 -140.36 85.12
CA GLN A 403 25.69 -141.02 86.03
C GLN A 403 25.72 -142.54 85.86
N GLY A 404 25.71 -143.04 84.62
CA GLY A 404 25.91 -144.46 84.33
C GLY A 404 27.27 -144.99 84.82
N LEU A 405 28.34 -144.23 84.61
CA LEU A 405 29.70 -144.61 85.04
C LEU A 405 29.85 -144.66 86.58
N LYS A 406 29.06 -143.87 87.33
CA LYS A 406 28.93 -144.04 88.80
C LYS A 406 28.23 -145.35 89.15
N GLN A 407 27.14 -145.70 88.45
CA GLN A 407 26.37 -146.91 88.71
C GLN A 407 27.21 -148.17 88.50
N THR A 408 27.92 -148.29 87.36
CA THR A 408 28.82 -149.43 87.09
C THR A 408 29.93 -149.56 88.15
N LYS A 409 30.42 -148.44 88.70
CA LYS A 409 31.40 -148.44 89.78
C LYS A 409 30.82 -148.89 91.13
N GLN A 410 29.51 -148.76 91.31
CA GLN A 410 28.78 -149.22 92.50
C GLN A 410 28.53 -150.73 92.43
N GLU A 411 28.07 -151.22 91.27
CA GLU A 411 27.91 -152.65 90.95
C GLU A 411 29.24 -153.42 91.10
N LEU A 412 30.35 -152.87 90.58
CA LEU A 412 31.69 -153.46 90.70
C LEU A 412 32.17 -153.58 92.17
N ASN A 413 31.72 -152.71 93.06
CA ASN A 413 32.05 -152.79 94.49
C ASN A 413 31.23 -153.86 95.22
N GLN A 414 29.96 -154.07 94.85
CA GLN A 414 29.14 -155.16 95.43
C GLN A 414 29.72 -156.54 95.07
N ALA A 415 30.06 -156.76 93.80
CA ALA A 415 30.68 -158.01 93.34
C ALA A 415 32.00 -158.34 94.09
N LYS A 416 32.73 -157.32 94.55
CA LYS A 416 33.91 -157.51 95.41
C LYS A 416 33.57 -157.96 96.83
N GLN A 417 32.51 -157.43 97.44
CA GLN A 417 32.10 -157.85 98.79
C GLN A 417 31.62 -159.32 98.79
N GLU A 418 30.85 -159.72 97.77
CA GLU A 418 30.41 -161.10 97.59
C GLU A 418 31.59 -162.06 97.41
N GLN A 419 32.62 -161.66 96.64
CA GLN A 419 33.85 -162.42 96.47
C GLN A 419 34.60 -162.62 97.80
N ASP A 420 34.76 -161.59 98.62
CA ASP A 420 35.46 -161.69 99.90
C ASP A 420 34.66 -162.47 100.97
N GLN A 421 33.32 -162.41 100.96
CA GLN A 421 32.48 -163.28 101.82
C GLN A 421 32.66 -164.76 101.46
N THR A 422 32.49 -165.12 100.17
CA THR A 422 32.66 -166.50 99.67
C THR A 422 34.02 -167.10 100.06
N LYS A 423 35.06 -166.25 100.10
CA LYS A 423 36.43 -166.63 100.47
C LYS A 423 36.61 -166.92 101.96
N GLN A 424 35.82 -166.30 102.84
CA GLN A 424 35.85 -166.59 104.28
C GLN A 424 35.18 -167.92 104.62
N GLU A 425 34.00 -168.20 104.03
CA GLU A 425 33.26 -169.44 104.25
C GLU A 425 34.06 -170.69 103.84
N LEU A 426 34.81 -170.59 102.73
CA LEU A 426 35.68 -171.66 102.25
C LEU A 426 36.78 -172.04 103.26
N GLU A 427 37.47 -171.04 103.82
CA GLU A 427 38.58 -171.28 104.76
C GLU A 427 38.07 -171.71 106.15
N GLN A 428 36.85 -171.33 106.51
CA GLN A 428 36.15 -171.80 107.71
C GLN A 428 35.76 -173.28 107.58
N THR A 429 35.19 -173.68 106.43
CA THR A 429 34.87 -175.08 106.09
C THR A 429 36.10 -176.00 106.17
N LYS A 430 37.24 -175.51 105.66
CA LYS A 430 38.53 -176.20 105.63
C LYS A 430 39.08 -176.52 107.03
N LYS A 431 38.92 -175.60 108.00
CA LYS A 431 39.30 -175.83 109.41
C LYS A 431 38.46 -176.93 110.07
N THR A 432 37.17 -177.01 109.77
CA THR A 432 36.25 -178.02 110.33
C THR A 432 36.67 -179.44 109.91
N LEU A 433 37.06 -179.62 108.65
CA LEU A 433 37.48 -180.93 108.12
C LEU A 433 38.77 -181.46 108.78
N GLU A 434 39.76 -180.57 109.00
CA GLU A 434 40.98 -180.88 109.77
C GLU A 434 40.71 -181.06 111.28
N GLY A 435 39.51 -180.74 111.77
CA GLY A 435 39.03 -181.17 113.10
C GLY A 435 38.63 -182.64 113.08
N VAL A 436 37.65 -183.00 112.23
CA VAL A 436 37.09 -184.36 112.10
C VAL A 436 38.17 -185.41 111.88
N LYS A 437 39.15 -185.11 111.03
CA LYS A 437 40.29 -185.98 110.70
C LYS A 437 41.13 -186.40 111.91
N ARG A 438 41.31 -185.51 112.90
CA ARG A 438 42.11 -185.79 114.10
C ARG A 438 41.38 -186.67 115.12
N ASP A 439 40.06 -186.59 115.24
CA ASP A 439 39.30 -187.40 116.22
C ASP A 439 39.14 -188.86 115.80
N VAL A 440 39.08 -189.15 114.49
CA VAL A 440 39.18 -190.53 113.98
C VAL A 440 40.52 -191.16 114.38
N GLN A 441 41.62 -190.43 114.16
CA GLN A 441 42.97 -190.91 114.45
C GLN A 441 43.22 -191.06 115.97
N ARG A 442 42.60 -190.22 116.81
CA ARG A 442 42.68 -190.29 118.27
C ARG A 442 42.07 -191.59 118.84
N LYS A 443 40.97 -192.09 118.26
CA LYS A 443 40.34 -193.35 118.69
C LYS A 443 41.16 -194.60 118.34
N TYR A 444 41.95 -194.55 117.26
CA TYR A 444 42.75 -195.70 116.81
C TYR A 444 43.98 -195.97 117.69
N LEU A 445 44.60 -194.93 118.25
CA LEU A 445 45.85 -195.06 119.03
C LEU A 445 45.65 -195.44 120.50
N ALA A 446 44.44 -195.28 121.04
CA ALA A 446 44.13 -195.54 122.45
C ALA A 446 44.15 -197.03 122.85
N SER A 447 44.13 -197.96 121.89
CA SER A 447 44.08 -199.41 122.13
C SER A 447 45.42 -200.14 122.00
N VAL A 448 46.51 -199.45 121.66
CA VAL A 448 47.78 -200.09 121.22
C VAL A 448 48.98 -199.77 122.13
N SER A 449 48.95 -198.68 122.90
CA SER A 449 50.14 -198.14 123.60
C SER A 449 50.14 -198.32 125.13
N SER A 450 50.22 -199.58 125.57
CA SER A 450 50.83 -199.98 126.85
C SER A 450 51.31 -201.42 126.66
N GLU A 451 52.55 -201.68 126.24
CA GLU A 451 53.80 -201.56 127.04
C GLU A 451 53.62 -202.18 128.44
N ARG A 452 54.36 -203.22 128.85
CA ARG A 452 55.49 -203.96 128.23
C ARG A 452 56.86 -203.25 128.14
N HIS A 453 57.28 -202.66 129.25
CA HIS A 453 58.66 -202.79 129.76
C HIS A 453 58.57 -203.62 131.07
N SER A 454 59.35 -204.65 131.43
CA SER A 454 60.68 -205.19 131.06
C SER A 454 61.88 -204.71 131.91
N VAL A 455 62.08 -205.36 133.07
CA VAL A 455 63.29 -206.14 133.44
C VAL A 455 64.67 -205.44 133.25
N MET A 456 65.53 -205.22 134.27
CA MET A 456 65.52 -205.62 135.71
C MET A 456 66.62 -204.89 136.53
N LEU A 457 66.81 -205.29 137.81
CA LEU A 457 67.91 -204.93 138.77
C LEU A 457 67.92 -203.48 139.33
N ARG A 458 68.56 -203.15 140.47
CA ARG A 458 68.63 -203.80 141.83
C ARG A 458 69.30 -202.84 142.85
N VAL A 459 68.93 -202.96 144.14
CA VAL A 459 69.75 -202.83 145.40
C VAL A 459 70.82 -201.71 145.44
N VAL A 460 70.68 -200.63 146.22
CA VAL A 460 70.79 -200.44 147.72
C VAL A 460 70.11 -199.09 148.08
N SER A 461 69.56 -198.73 149.25
CA SER A 461 68.87 -199.33 150.44
C SER A 461 68.37 -198.16 151.32
N GLY A 462 67.48 -198.26 152.32
CA GLY A 462 66.66 -199.36 152.85
C GLY A 462 66.13 -199.07 154.27
N LEU A 463 64.93 -199.57 154.60
CA LEU A 463 64.28 -199.63 155.93
C LEU A 463 63.83 -198.28 156.58
N PRO A 464 62.84 -198.28 157.51
CA PRO A 464 61.69 -199.20 157.69
C PRO A 464 60.34 -198.49 158.04
N VAL A 465 59.26 -199.29 158.22
CA VAL A 465 58.13 -199.07 159.18
C VAL A 465 57.13 -197.91 158.86
N ILE A 466 55.80 -198.09 158.94
CA ILE A 466 54.93 -199.25 159.24
C ILE A 466 54.18 -199.66 157.97
#